data_AF-A0A7S0W202-F1
#
_entry.id   AF-A0A7S0W202-F1
#
_cell.length_a   1.000
_cell.length_b   1.000
_cell.length_c   1.000
_cell.angle_alpha   90.00
_cell.angle_beta   90.00
_cell.angle_gamma   90.00
#
_symmetry.space_group_name_H-M   'P 1'
#
loop_
_entity.id
_entity.type
_entity.pdbx_description
1 polymer ?
#
loop_
_entity_poly.entity_id
_entity_poly.type
_entity_poly.pdbx_seq_one_letter_code
_entity_poly.pdbx_strand_id
1 'polypeptide(L)'
;MPSKAWKDMHGQDRNVFDHALDSSYMDADEPGRYYKDGKNVVSQSGTGLGPFVRTDRDNGADDGEGFTISTASDDFFHDSDAGMCPAGQFGQGAAFAGDEMKCEDCKPGSFCPGGEKPLQCPEGSTSKPRAAAQTDCKCVRGRFAVDTEEGRTCDVCEASFFCPGGDEAPQPCPEGSTSKAGSGDAMDCGCVAGRHGTPGSRCKACPAGSFCPGGAALHS
;
A
#
# COMPACT_ATOMS: atom_id res chain seq x y z
N MET A 1 22.04 50.84 24.85
CA MET A 1 22.17 49.37 24.92
C MET A 1 21.96 48.84 23.52
N PRO A 2 23.03 48.41 22.84
CA PRO A 2 22.99 47.84 21.50
C PRO A 2 22.97 46.30 21.56
N SER A 3 23.02 45.67 20.38
CA SER A 3 23.36 44.26 20.08
C SER A 3 22.12 43.38 19.81
N LYS A 4 22.05 42.61 18.71
CA LYS A 4 23.14 42.09 17.89
C LYS A 4 22.60 41.59 16.53
N ALA A 5 22.90 42.33 15.47
CA ALA A 5 23.18 41.76 14.16
C ALA A 5 24.71 41.81 14.00
N TRP A 6 25.35 40.69 13.69
CA TRP A 6 26.77 40.60 13.31
C TRP A 6 26.83 39.61 12.14
N LYS A 7 26.87 40.15 10.92
CA LYS A 7 28.00 40.23 9.97
C LYS A 7 28.61 38.89 9.61
N ASP A 8 28.41 38.59 8.34
CA ASP A 8 29.33 37.83 7.51
C ASP A 8 30.67 38.57 7.41
N MET A 9 31.74 37.85 7.75
CA MET A 9 33.11 38.22 7.44
C MET A 9 33.49 37.47 6.16
N HIS A 10 33.59 38.20 5.06
CA HIS A 10 34.83 38.42 4.31
C HIS A 10 34.50 38.96 2.92
N GLY A 11 34.35 40.29 2.85
CA GLY A 11 34.66 41.02 1.64
C GLY A 11 36.16 41.28 1.57
N GLN A 12 36.72 41.22 0.37
CA GLN A 12 37.77 42.14 -0.04
C GLN A 12 37.86 42.23 -1.57
N ASP A 13 37.56 43.43 -2.06
CA ASP A 13 37.81 43.89 -3.42
C ASP A 13 39.30 44.06 -3.67
N ARG A 14 39.81 43.55 -4.81
CA ARG A 14 40.92 44.19 -5.56
C ARG A 14 40.76 43.99 -7.07
N ASN A 15 40.99 45.10 -7.76
CA ASN A 15 40.90 45.34 -9.18
C ASN A 15 42.06 44.78 -10.02
N VAL A 16 41.72 44.52 -11.30
CA VAL A 16 42.52 44.67 -12.55
C VAL A 16 43.49 43.54 -12.96
N PHE A 17 43.12 42.95 -14.11
CA PHE A 17 43.89 42.23 -15.14
C PHE A 17 44.69 40.98 -14.72
N ASP A 18 44.25 39.79 -15.14
CA ASP A 18 44.58 39.26 -16.48
C ASP A 18 43.81 37.97 -16.78
N HIS A 19 43.23 37.94 -17.99
CA HIS A 19 43.02 36.81 -18.89
C HIS A 19 42.55 35.43 -18.35
N ALA A 20 41.30 35.10 -18.70
CA ALA A 20 40.96 34.17 -19.81
C ALA A 20 39.90 33.12 -19.45
N LEU A 21 38.75 33.29 -20.12
CA LEU A 21 37.78 32.30 -20.59
C LEU A 21 36.89 31.64 -19.51
N ASP A 22 35.71 32.21 -19.24
CA ASP A 22 34.45 32.06 -20.03
C ASP A 22 33.85 30.67 -19.75
N SER A 23 32.88 30.60 -18.83
CA SER A 23 31.42 30.64 -19.11
C SER A 23 30.96 29.32 -19.74
N SER A 24 29.81 28.75 -19.47
CA SER A 24 28.66 29.03 -18.62
C SER A 24 27.67 27.88 -18.95
N TYR A 25 26.48 27.98 -18.38
CA TYR A 25 25.24 27.53 -18.98
C TYR A 25 24.70 26.17 -18.55
N MET A 26 23.84 26.26 -17.54
CA MET A 26 22.70 25.38 -17.30
C MET A 26 21.59 25.66 -18.33
N ASP A 27 20.62 24.74 -18.34
CA ASP A 27 19.23 24.84 -18.82
C ASP A 27 18.92 24.30 -20.22
N ALA A 28 18.11 23.23 -20.28
CA ALA A 28 16.72 23.30 -20.77
C ALA A 28 15.99 21.93 -20.78
N ASP A 29 14.70 22.01 -20.44
CA ASP A 29 13.56 21.10 -20.56
C ASP A 29 13.40 20.28 -21.88
N GLU A 30 12.52 19.26 -21.79
CA GLU A 30 12.04 18.23 -22.75
C GLU A 30 11.54 18.72 -24.15
N PRO A 31 10.88 17.92 -25.03
CA PRO A 31 10.80 16.46 -25.27
C PRO A 31 11.08 16.08 -26.76
N GLY A 32 11.44 14.83 -27.06
CA GLY A 32 11.62 14.39 -28.46
C GLY A 32 11.62 12.88 -28.67
N ARG A 33 10.54 12.38 -29.28
CA ARG A 33 10.37 10.98 -29.70
C ARG A 33 11.26 10.60 -30.90
N TYR A 34 11.44 9.28 -31.03
CA TYR A 34 11.61 8.47 -32.26
C TYR A 34 12.99 7.89 -32.60
N TYR A 35 13.09 6.59 -32.29
CA TYR A 35 13.43 5.46 -33.18
C TYR A 35 14.76 5.43 -33.97
N LYS A 36 15.51 4.37 -33.61
CA LYS A 36 16.03 3.28 -34.45
C LYS A 36 17.48 3.27 -34.94
N ASP A 37 18.06 2.11 -34.64
CA ASP A 37 18.97 1.29 -35.42
C ASP A 37 20.39 1.79 -35.67
N GLY A 38 21.33 1.04 -35.10
CA GLY A 38 22.53 0.67 -35.84
C GLY A 38 23.84 1.05 -35.19
N LYS A 39 24.38 0.07 -34.47
CA LYS A 39 25.82 -0.24 -34.34
C LYS A 39 26.63 0.59 -33.33
N ASN A 40 27.31 -0.18 -32.48
CA ASN A 40 28.50 0.14 -31.69
C ASN A 40 28.29 1.04 -30.46
N VAL A 41 28.17 0.40 -29.29
CA VAL A 41 28.68 1.01 -28.05
C VAL A 41 30.13 0.58 -27.88
N VAL A 42 31.01 1.55 -28.09
CA VAL A 42 32.40 1.51 -27.68
C VAL A 42 32.41 1.54 -26.15
N SER A 43 32.99 0.51 -25.53
CA SER A 43 33.30 0.50 -24.11
C SER A 43 34.55 1.36 -23.89
N GLN A 44 34.46 2.38 -23.04
CA GLN A 44 35.63 2.96 -22.39
C GLN A 44 35.36 3.11 -20.90
N SER A 45 35.87 2.15 -20.12
CA SER A 45 36.31 2.35 -18.76
C SER A 45 37.82 2.09 -18.74
N GLY A 46 38.59 3.16 -18.57
CA GLY A 46 40.02 3.07 -18.32
C GLY A 46 40.27 2.69 -16.87
N THR A 47 41.08 1.66 -16.62
CA THR A 47 42.47 1.80 -16.16
C THR A 47 42.95 0.49 -15.54
N GLY A 48 44.04 -0.06 -16.08
CA GLY A 48 45.01 -0.82 -15.30
C GLY A 48 44.89 -2.35 -15.28
N LEU A 49 45.90 -2.97 -15.93
CA LEU A 49 46.54 -4.24 -15.57
C LEU A 49 45.89 -5.54 -16.09
N GLY A 50 46.35 -5.98 -17.27
CA GLY A 50 46.85 -7.33 -17.54
C GLY A 50 45.89 -8.55 -17.46
N PRO A 51 46.02 -9.54 -18.36
CA PRO A 51 45.15 -10.70 -18.35
C PRO A 51 45.55 -11.65 -17.21
N PHE A 52 44.80 -11.66 -16.11
CA PHE A 52 44.80 -12.82 -15.22
C PHE A 52 43.93 -13.91 -15.85
N VAL A 53 44.59 -14.71 -16.68
CA VAL A 53 44.16 -16.08 -16.97
C VAL A 53 44.12 -16.79 -15.63
N ARG A 54 42.94 -17.11 -15.11
CA ARG A 54 42.82 -18.12 -14.06
C ARG A 54 43.15 -19.45 -14.72
N THR A 55 44.39 -19.90 -14.54
CA THR A 55 44.75 -21.30 -14.72
C THR A 55 44.24 -22.05 -13.49
N ASP A 56 42.99 -22.49 -13.53
CA ASP A 56 42.59 -23.59 -12.67
C ASP A 56 43.22 -24.85 -13.28
N ARG A 57 44.25 -25.31 -12.57
CA ARG A 57 45.06 -26.47 -12.90
C ARG A 57 44.30 -27.70 -12.46
N ASP A 58 43.35 -28.13 -13.27
CA ASP A 58 42.80 -29.47 -13.18
C ASP A 58 43.73 -30.43 -13.91
N ASN A 59 44.50 -31.18 -13.14
CA ASN A 59 45.09 -32.44 -13.58
C ASN A 59 43.93 -33.41 -13.86
N GLY A 60 43.61 -33.69 -15.11
CA GLY A 60 42.61 -34.70 -15.44
C GLY A 60 42.49 -34.87 -16.94
N ALA A 61 42.70 -36.10 -17.38
CA ALA A 61 42.82 -36.54 -18.75
C ALA A 61 41.71 -36.07 -19.70
N ASP A 62 42.15 -35.83 -20.94
CA ASP A 62 41.39 -35.81 -22.17
C ASP A 62 40.80 -37.21 -22.42
N ASP A 63 39.48 -37.36 -22.30
CA ASP A 63 38.72 -38.31 -23.12
C ASP A 63 37.50 -37.58 -23.69
N GLY A 64 37.49 -37.51 -25.02
CA GLY A 64 36.57 -36.71 -25.79
C GLY A 64 35.20 -37.33 -25.87
N GLU A 65 34.21 -36.62 -25.34
CA GLU A 65 32.82 -36.79 -25.73
C GLU A 65 32.32 -35.41 -26.17
N GLY A 66 31.81 -35.33 -27.40
CA GLY A 66 31.47 -34.08 -28.05
C GLY A 66 30.61 -33.15 -27.19
N PHE A 67 30.92 -31.86 -27.24
CA PHE A 67 30.06 -30.81 -26.73
C PHE A 67 28.78 -30.77 -27.57
N THR A 68 27.80 -31.59 -27.20
CA THR A 68 26.43 -31.38 -27.64
C THR A 68 25.99 -30.07 -27.01
N ILE A 69 25.85 -29.03 -27.84
CA ILE A 69 25.05 -27.85 -27.47
C ILE A 69 23.61 -28.35 -27.41
N SER A 70 23.23 -28.96 -26.29
CA SER A 70 21.84 -29.14 -25.95
C SER A 70 21.27 -27.75 -25.76
N THR A 71 20.50 -27.32 -26.73
CA THR A 71 19.51 -26.25 -26.56
C THR A 71 18.42 -26.79 -25.64
N ALA A 72 18.75 -26.93 -24.35
CA ALA A 72 17.78 -27.04 -23.29
C ALA A 72 17.51 -25.61 -22.81
N SER A 73 16.41 -25.08 -23.33
CA SER A 73 15.63 -24.01 -22.73
C SER A 73 15.46 -24.23 -21.22
N ASP A 74 15.71 -23.16 -20.46
CA ASP A 74 15.18 -22.88 -19.12
C ASP A 74 15.53 -23.86 -17.99
N ASP A 75 16.67 -23.73 -17.29
CA ASP A 75 16.84 -24.32 -15.93
C ASP A 75 18.06 -23.75 -15.14
N PHE A 76 18.34 -22.44 -15.25
CA PHE A 76 19.33 -21.74 -14.40
C PHE A 76 18.66 -20.74 -13.44
N PHE A 77 17.51 -21.12 -12.89
CA PHE A 77 16.87 -20.46 -11.75
C PHE A 77 16.19 -21.53 -10.89
N HIS A 78 16.95 -22.28 -10.11
CA HIS A 78 16.37 -22.95 -8.94
C HIS A 78 16.16 -21.91 -7.84
N ASP A 79 15.04 -21.21 -7.99
CA ASP A 79 14.06 -20.90 -6.94
C ASP A 79 14.54 -21.22 -5.51
N SER A 80 14.91 -20.17 -4.78
CA SER A 80 15.26 -20.25 -3.36
C SER A 80 14.03 -20.04 -2.46
N ASP A 81 12.81 -20.30 -2.96
CA ASP A 81 11.53 -20.16 -2.24
C ASP A 81 11.01 -21.52 -1.71
N ALA A 82 11.91 -22.48 -1.50
CA ALA A 82 11.58 -23.81 -1.00
C ALA A 82 11.24 -23.77 0.50
N GLY A 83 9.95 -23.62 0.84
CA GLY A 83 9.44 -24.00 2.16
C GLY A 83 8.25 -23.21 2.74
N MET A 84 7.88 -22.06 2.18
CA MET A 84 6.78 -21.24 2.75
C MET A 84 5.54 -21.17 1.88
N CYS A 85 4.38 -21.13 2.54
CA CYS A 85 3.12 -20.84 1.86
C CYS A 85 3.09 -19.40 1.33
N PRO A 86 2.51 -19.18 0.14
CA PRO A 86 2.40 -17.85 -0.43
C PRO A 86 1.44 -16.98 0.39
N ALA A 87 1.52 -15.66 0.19
CA ALA A 87 0.61 -14.72 0.82
C ALA A 87 -0.86 -15.06 0.53
N GLY A 88 -1.71 -14.88 1.54
CA GLY A 88 -3.10 -15.34 1.55
C GLY A 88 -3.28 -16.79 2.03
N GLN A 89 -2.19 -17.53 2.27
CA GLN A 89 -2.21 -18.87 2.82
C GLN A 89 -1.24 -19.01 4.00
N PHE A 90 -1.47 -20.03 4.83
CA PHE A 90 -0.58 -20.40 5.92
C PHE A 90 -0.48 -21.92 6.00
N GLY A 91 0.67 -22.44 6.46
CA GLY A 91 0.87 -23.89 6.58
C GLY A 91 2.25 -24.25 7.08
N GLN A 92 2.35 -25.44 7.68
CA GLN A 92 3.62 -25.99 8.17
C GLN A 92 4.20 -26.88 7.08
N GLY A 93 5.21 -26.39 6.36
CA GLY A 93 5.97 -27.14 5.37
C GLY A 93 7.46 -27.07 5.71
N ALA A 94 7.99 -28.13 6.33
CA ALA A 94 9.43 -28.22 6.52
C ALA A 94 10.08 -28.53 5.17
N ALA A 95 10.97 -27.67 4.69
CA ALA A 95 11.78 -27.89 3.49
C ALA A 95 12.73 -29.12 3.56
N PHE A 96 12.60 -29.99 4.57
CA PHE A 96 13.55 -31.08 4.87
C PHE A 96 12.94 -32.38 5.43
N ALA A 97 11.62 -32.52 5.47
CA ALA A 97 10.97 -33.79 5.76
C ALA A 97 9.98 -34.05 4.63
N GLY A 98 10.04 -35.22 3.98
CA GLY A 98 9.23 -35.58 2.81
C GLY A 98 7.73 -35.70 3.06
N ASP A 99 7.13 -34.70 3.72
CA ASP A 99 5.72 -34.50 3.93
C ASP A 99 5.20 -33.46 2.92
N GLU A 100 4.00 -33.74 2.42
CA GLU A 100 3.30 -32.95 1.42
C GLU A 100 3.07 -31.52 1.95
N MET A 101 3.66 -30.51 1.29
CA MET A 101 3.47 -29.10 1.64
C MET A 101 1.97 -28.73 1.52
N LYS A 102 1.30 -28.59 2.67
CA LYS A 102 -0.12 -28.25 2.75
C LYS A 102 -0.29 -26.81 3.20
N CYS A 103 -0.70 -25.96 2.26
CA CYS A 103 -1.11 -24.60 2.52
C CYS A 103 -2.63 -24.53 2.68
N GLU A 104 -3.06 -23.87 3.76
CA GLU A 104 -4.46 -23.60 4.03
C GLU A 104 -4.78 -22.13 3.73
N ASP A 105 -5.96 -21.89 3.17
CA ASP A 105 -6.45 -20.54 2.92
C ASP A 105 -6.67 -19.77 4.22
N CYS A 106 -6.22 -18.51 4.23
CA CYS A 106 -6.50 -17.62 5.35
C CYS A 106 -8.01 -17.44 5.52
N LYS A 107 -8.51 -17.70 6.73
CA LYS A 107 -9.93 -17.59 7.07
C LYS A 107 -10.35 -16.13 7.26
N PRO A 108 -11.63 -15.79 7.03
CA PRO A 108 -12.16 -14.46 7.32
C PRO A 108 -11.90 -14.03 8.77
N GLY A 109 -11.52 -12.77 8.95
CA GLY A 109 -11.13 -12.22 10.26
C GLY A 109 -9.65 -12.37 10.58
N SER A 110 -8.85 -12.96 9.69
CA SER A 110 -7.40 -13.08 9.81
C SER A 110 -6.71 -12.76 8.48
N PHE A 111 -5.44 -12.40 8.53
CA PHE A 111 -4.59 -12.19 7.37
C PHE A 111 -3.31 -13.01 7.48
N CYS A 112 -2.77 -13.43 6.33
CA CYS A 112 -1.67 -14.35 6.23
C CYS A 112 -0.65 -13.79 5.23
N PRO A 113 0.45 -13.14 5.69
CA PRO A 113 1.50 -12.66 4.78
C PRO A 113 2.26 -13.79 4.09
N GLY A 114 2.04 -15.04 4.52
CA GLY A 114 2.73 -16.25 4.09
C GLY A 114 3.32 -16.98 5.30
N GLY A 115 3.89 -18.16 5.06
CA GLY A 115 4.56 -18.96 6.10
C GLY A 115 3.59 -19.75 6.98
N GLU A 116 3.84 -19.83 8.29
CA GLU A 116 3.29 -20.90 9.13
C GLU A 116 2.01 -20.54 9.91
N LYS A 117 1.75 -19.25 10.21
CA LYS A 117 0.66 -18.86 11.14
C LYS A 117 -0.18 -17.67 10.67
N PRO A 118 -1.52 -17.74 10.80
CA PRO A 118 -2.41 -16.61 10.52
C PRO A 118 -2.34 -15.55 11.63
N LEU A 119 -2.46 -14.28 11.24
CA LEU A 119 -2.52 -13.12 12.12
C LEU A 119 -3.97 -12.62 12.22
N GLN A 120 -4.43 -12.28 13.42
CA GLN A 120 -5.80 -11.78 13.62
C GLN A 120 -5.91 -10.33 13.14
N CYS A 121 -7.06 -9.99 12.57
CA CYS A 121 -7.39 -8.61 12.28
C CYS A 121 -7.59 -7.79 13.58
N PRO A 122 -7.34 -6.47 13.55
CA PRO A 122 -7.65 -5.57 14.66
C PRO A 122 -9.11 -5.68 15.14
N GLU A 123 -9.35 -5.34 16.41
CA GLU A 123 -10.70 -5.38 16.97
C GLU A 123 -11.68 -4.54 16.14
N GLY A 124 -12.87 -5.08 15.86
CA GLY A 124 -13.87 -4.39 15.04
C GLY A 124 -13.56 -4.38 13.54
N SER A 125 -12.58 -5.15 13.08
CA SER A 125 -12.31 -5.37 11.66
C SER A 125 -12.40 -6.86 11.28
N THR A 126 -12.64 -7.11 9.99
CA THR A 126 -12.72 -8.45 9.42
C THR A 126 -12.11 -8.45 8.02
N SER A 127 -11.62 -9.59 7.58
CA SER A 127 -10.99 -9.77 6.28
C SER A 127 -11.77 -10.75 5.41
N LYS A 128 -11.54 -10.68 4.09
CA LYS A 128 -12.03 -11.71 3.15
C LYS A 128 -11.15 -12.96 3.23
N PRO A 129 -11.63 -14.12 2.72
CA PRO A 129 -10.77 -15.29 2.53
C PRO A 129 -9.52 -14.93 1.71
N ARG A 130 -8.39 -15.58 2.03
CA ARG A 130 -7.07 -15.33 1.41
C ARG A 130 -6.51 -13.92 1.60
N ALA A 131 -6.92 -13.22 2.67
CA ALA A 131 -6.29 -11.96 3.04
C ALA A 131 -4.79 -12.15 3.28
N ALA A 132 -3.99 -11.32 2.63
CA ALA A 132 -2.53 -11.40 2.62
C ALA A 132 -1.91 -10.42 3.61
N ALA A 133 -2.53 -9.26 3.81
CA ALA A 133 -1.97 -8.18 4.60
C ALA A 133 -2.99 -7.62 5.59
N GLN A 134 -2.49 -6.90 6.60
CA GLN A 134 -3.34 -6.19 7.56
C GLN A 134 -4.23 -5.14 6.87
N THR A 135 -3.82 -4.61 5.72
CA THR A 135 -4.63 -3.70 4.88
C THR A 135 -5.87 -4.35 4.29
N ASP A 136 -5.91 -5.69 4.24
CA ASP A 136 -7.09 -6.46 3.83
C ASP A 136 -8.12 -6.62 4.97
N CYS A 137 -7.73 -6.27 6.21
CA CYS A 137 -8.67 -6.13 7.31
C CYS A 137 -9.46 -4.83 7.14
N LYS A 138 -10.77 -4.97 7.03
CA LYS A 138 -11.74 -3.91 6.79
C LYS A 138 -12.63 -3.75 8.01
N CYS A 139 -12.96 -2.51 8.40
CA CYS A 139 -13.85 -2.31 9.55
C CYS A 139 -15.22 -2.93 9.30
N VAL A 140 -15.82 -3.52 10.33
CA VAL A 140 -17.19 -4.04 10.22
C VAL A 140 -18.18 -2.88 10.10
N ARG A 141 -19.39 -3.17 9.62
CA ARG A 141 -20.49 -2.18 9.56
C ARG A 141 -20.74 -1.57 10.95
N GLY A 142 -20.96 -0.27 11.01
CA GLY A 142 -21.08 0.47 12.26
C GLY A 142 -19.75 0.95 12.83
N ARG A 143 -18.64 0.71 12.14
CA ARG A 143 -17.30 1.21 12.48
C ARG A 143 -16.61 1.85 11.28
N PHE A 144 -15.67 2.73 11.55
CA PHE A 144 -14.85 3.42 10.53
C PHE A 144 -13.37 3.26 10.84
N ALA A 145 -12.54 3.29 9.79
CA ALA A 145 -11.10 3.15 9.91
C ALA A 145 -10.48 4.44 10.46
N VAL A 146 -9.60 4.28 11.45
CA VAL A 146 -8.80 5.35 12.04
C VAL A 146 -7.34 4.95 11.95
N ASP A 147 -6.53 5.80 11.32
CA ASP A 147 -5.09 5.60 11.25
C ASP A 147 -4.43 6.21 12.50
N THR A 148 -3.76 5.37 13.28
CA THR A 148 -3.02 5.71 14.51
C THR A 148 -1.52 5.47 14.31
N GLU A 149 -0.67 5.92 15.23
CA GLU A 149 0.79 5.69 15.13
C GLU A 149 1.13 4.19 15.24
N GLU A 150 0.28 3.41 15.90
CA GLU A 150 0.40 1.96 16.08
C GLU A 150 -0.20 1.16 14.91
N GLY A 151 -0.86 1.84 13.95
CA GLY A 151 -1.48 1.24 12.78
C GLY A 151 -2.96 1.59 12.61
N ARG A 152 -3.67 0.82 11.78
CA ARG A 152 -5.10 1.05 11.51
C ARG A 152 -5.99 0.36 12.54
N THR A 153 -6.90 1.12 13.14
CA THR A 153 -7.91 0.64 14.11
C THR A 153 -9.32 0.98 13.62
N CYS A 154 -10.34 0.42 14.27
CA CYS A 154 -11.75 0.60 13.88
C CYS A 154 -12.59 1.16 15.02
N ASP A 155 -12.94 2.44 14.92
CA ASP A 155 -13.76 3.12 15.92
C ASP A 155 -15.25 3.04 15.62
N VAL A 156 -16.07 3.14 16.67
CA VAL A 156 -17.53 3.07 16.59
C VAL A 156 -18.08 4.33 15.96
N CYS A 157 -19.01 4.17 15.02
CA CYS A 157 -19.71 5.30 14.42
C CYS A 157 -20.46 6.13 15.47
N GLU A 158 -20.32 7.44 15.43
CA GLU A 158 -21.02 8.34 16.35
C GLU A 158 -22.53 8.40 16.06
N ALA A 159 -23.31 8.87 17.05
CA ALA A 159 -24.74 9.10 16.86
C ALA A 159 -24.99 10.21 15.81
N SER A 160 -26.06 10.08 15.05
CA SER A 160 -26.37 10.91 13.85
C SER A 160 -25.48 10.67 12.63
N PHE A 161 -24.56 9.70 12.70
CA PHE A 161 -23.77 9.21 11.57
C PHE A 161 -24.03 7.73 11.33
N PHE A 162 -23.75 7.27 10.11
CA PHE A 162 -23.74 5.86 9.75
C PHE A 162 -22.43 5.50 9.06
N CYS A 163 -21.93 4.31 9.34
CA CYS A 163 -20.65 3.84 8.84
C CYS A 163 -20.88 2.52 8.09
N PRO A 164 -20.81 2.51 6.75
CA PRO A 164 -21.03 1.29 5.96
C PRO A 164 -19.97 0.21 6.21
N GLY A 165 -18.88 0.54 6.92
CA GLY A 165 -17.74 -0.33 7.16
C GLY A 165 -16.66 -0.13 6.10
N GLY A 166 -15.67 -1.02 6.08
CA GLY A 166 -14.55 -0.89 5.15
C GLY A 166 -13.52 0.14 5.61
N ASP A 167 -13.04 0.92 4.65
CA ASP A 167 -12.18 2.09 4.87
C ASP A 167 -12.98 3.39 4.63
N GLU A 168 -14.31 3.31 4.57
CA GLU A 168 -15.15 4.49 4.34
C GLU A 168 -15.27 5.34 5.61
N ALA A 169 -15.24 6.66 5.43
CA ALA A 169 -15.45 7.61 6.50
C ALA A 169 -16.93 7.63 6.97
N PRO A 170 -17.20 8.03 8.22
CA PRO A 170 -18.56 8.20 8.72
C PRO A 170 -19.39 9.15 7.84
N GLN A 171 -20.61 8.75 7.50
CA GLN A 171 -21.52 9.56 6.70
C GLN A 171 -22.64 10.13 7.59
N PRO A 172 -22.94 11.44 7.49
CA PRO A 172 -23.99 12.04 8.29
C PRO A 172 -25.37 11.55 7.84
N CYS A 173 -26.27 11.40 8.79
CA CYS A 173 -27.68 11.13 8.48
C CYS A 173 -28.31 12.31 7.71
N PRO A 174 -29.29 12.03 6.84
CA PRO A 174 -30.05 13.07 6.14
C PRO A 174 -30.69 14.10 7.06
N GLU A 175 -30.94 15.30 6.53
CA GLU A 175 -31.55 16.39 7.29
C GLU A 175 -32.87 15.96 7.97
N GLY A 176 -32.96 16.23 9.28
CA GLY A 176 -34.12 15.89 10.10
C GLY A 176 -34.20 14.41 10.49
N SER A 177 -33.10 13.66 10.33
CA SER A 177 -32.94 12.30 10.84
C SER A 177 -31.70 12.16 11.73
N THR A 178 -31.70 11.13 12.57
CA THR A 178 -30.59 10.77 13.46
C THR A 178 -30.50 9.26 13.57
N SER A 179 -29.34 8.76 13.96
CA SER A 179 -29.02 7.35 14.13
C SER A 179 -28.37 7.12 15.49
N LYS A 180 -28.35 5.87 15.94
CA LYS A 180 -27.64 5.50 17.18
C LYS A 180 -26.15 5.30 16.90
N ALA A 181 -25.33 5.39 17.94
CA ALA A 181 -23.92 5.00 17.80
C ALA A 181 -23.81 3.54 17.30
N GLY A 182 -22.87 3.29 16.40
CA GLY A 182 -22.69 1.99 15.76
C GLY A 182 -23.64 1.68 14.60
N SER A 183 -24.30 2.70 14.02
CA SER A 183 -25.19 2.51 12.87
C SER A 183 -24.41 2.16 11.60
N GLY A 184 -24.87 1.14 10.89
CA GLY A 184 -24.14 0.51 9.79
C GLY A 184 -24.71 0.80 8.40
N ASP A 185 -25.86 1.46 8.33
CA ASP A 185 -26.56 1.79 7.09
C ASP A 185 -27.28 3.14 7.19
N ALA A 186 -27.50 3.79 6.05
CA ALA A 186 -28.35 4.97 5.98
C ALA A 186 -29.78 4.65 6.46
N MET A 187 -30.25 3.41 6.27
CA MET A 187 -31.57 2.96 6.76
C MET A 187 -31.70 2.95 8.28
N ASP A 188 -30.58 3.00 9.02
CA ASP A 188 -30.59 3.15 10.48
C ASP A 188 -30.88 4.61 10.91
N CYS A 189 -30.80 5.57 9.97
CA CYS A 189 -31.17 6.96 10.21
C CYS A 189 -32.70 7.09 10.23
N GLY A 190 -33.24 7.32 11.42
CA GLY A 190 -34.66 7.56 11.66
C GLY A 190 -35.00 9.05 11.78
N CYS A 191 -36.18 9.46 11.32
CA CYS A 191 -36.64 10.84 11.48
C CYS A 191 -36.80 11.22 12.95
N VAL A 192 -36.35 12.41 13.32
CA VAL A 192 -36.53 12.96 14.68
C VAL A 192 -37.99 13.29 14.97
N ALA A 193 -38.33 13.45 16.25
CA ALA A 193 -39.67 13.89 16.66
C ALA A 193 -40.08 15.20 15.97
N GLY A 194 -41.35 15.29 15.58
CA GLY A 194 -41.88 16.40 14.77
C GLY A 194 -41.64 16.26 13.26
N ARG A 195 -40.96 15.18 12.82
CA ARG A 195 -40.75 14.85 11.41
C ARG A 195 -41.16 13.42 11.10
N HIS A 196 -41.48 13.17 9.84
CA HIS A 196 -41.81 11.84 9.34
C HIS A 196 -41.20 11.60 7.95
N GLY A 197 -40.93 10.35 7.61
CA GLY A 197 -40.32 9.99 6.33
C GLY A 197 -39.85 8.55 6.25
N THR A 198 -39.27 8.21 5.10
CA THR A 198 -38.58 6.93 4.91
C THR A 198 -37.21 6.98 5.59
N PRO A 199 -36.80 5.90 6.28
CA PRO A 199 -35.44 5.79 6.82
C PRO A 199 -34.38 6.02 5.74
N GLY A 200 -33.26 6.64 6.11
CA GLY A 200 -32.18 6.97 5.16
C GLY A 200 -32.52 8.04 4.11
N SER A 201 -33.67 8.72 4.23
CA SER A 201 -34.05 9.82 3.35
C SER A 201 -34.30 11.12 4.13
N ARG A 202 -34.40 12.25 3.41
CA ARG A 202 -34.73 13.54 4.02
C ARG A 202 -36.12 13.50 4.65
N CYS A 203 -36.20 13.87 5.93
CA CYS A 203 -37.42 13.82 6.70
C CYS A 203 -38.28 15.08 6.52
N LYS A 204 -39.58 14.90 6.31
CA LYS A 204 -40.55 15.99 6.14
C LYS A 204 -41.11 16.41 7.50
N ALA A 205 -41.41 17.69 7.65
CA ALA A 205 -42.08 18.19 8.86
C ALA A 205 -43.49 17.60 8.97
N CYS A 206 -43.93 17.35 10.20
CA CYS A 206 -45.29 16.88 10.46
C CYS A 206 -46.32 17.92 9.96
N PRO A 207 -47.41 17.51 9.28
CA PRO A 207 -48.46 18.44 8.86
C PRO A 207 -49.13 19.10 10.08
N ALA A 208 -49.67 20.31 9.87
CA ALA A 208 -50.33 21.06 10.92
C ALA A 208 -51.53 20.28 11.48
N GLY A 209 -51.61 20.18 12.82
CA GLY A 209 -52.67 19.44 13.51
C GLY A 209 -52.40 17.94 13.67
N SER A 210 -51.23 17.43 13.23
CA SER A 210 -50.81 16.04 13.45
C SER A 210 -49.61 15.95 14.39
N PHE A 211 -49.43 14.79 15.02
CA PHE A 211 -48.29 14.48 15.87
C PHE A 211 -47.43 13.39 15.24
N CYS A 212 -46.13 13.64 15.13
CA CYS A 212 -45.16 12.69 14.61
C CYS A 212 -44.15 12.40 15.73
N PRO A 213 -44.16 11.21 16.36
CA PRO A 213 -43.16 10.84 17.36
C PRO A 213 -41.75 10.67 16.77
N GLY A 214 -41.63 10.60 15.45
CA GLY A 214 -40.39 10.30 14.70
C GLY A 214 -40.55 9.05 13.84
N GLY A 215 -39.59 8.80 12.95
CA GLY A 215 -39.60 7.67 12.02
C GLY A 215 -40.66 7.79 10.91
N ALA A 216 -41.34 6.68 10.60
CA ALA A 216 -42.32 6.59 9.51
C ALA A 216 -43.78 6.84 9.95
N ALA A 217 -44.04 6.95 11.26
CA ALA A 217 -45.40 7.03 11.80
C ALA A 217 -45.93 8.48 11.82
N LEU A 218 -47.15 8.66 11.31
CA LEU A 218 -47.92 9.91 11.36
C LEU A 218 -49.20 9.64 12.16
N HIS A 219 -49.45 10.39 13.22
CA HIS A 219 -50.69 10.34 14.00
C HIS A 219 -51.51 11.61 13.76
N SER A 220 -52.81 11.43 13.50
CA SER A 220 -53.78 12.51 13.25
C SER A 220 -54.70 12.73 14.43
#